data_AF-A0A5J4VH50-F1
#
_entry.id   AF-A0A5J4VH50-F1
#
_cell.length_a   1.000
_cell.length_b   1.000
_cell.length_c   1.000
_cell.angle_alpha   90.00
_cell.angle_beta   90.00
_cell.angle_gamma   90.00
#
_symmetry.space_group_name_H-M   'P 1'
#
loop_
_entity.id
_entity.type
_entity.pdbx_description
1 polymer ?
#
loop_
_entity_poly.entity_id
_entity_poly.type
_entity_poly.pdbx_seq_one_letter_code
_entity_poly.pdbx_strand_id
1 'polypeptide(L)'
;MKRHMEKQTFEKFIQQNYGEDSTVISYLIPYCIASTVKNKSCIHSFRYDIRQTDFLDQWLDQVFEEAKQIKKDNKYEDQSIPQHFEVPVIGFNSAKFVVSLVFKNLKSKNWRIIKHIGSGTVAKQIIVRHKDTHIQLRFIDALIYCTKMTLKKFVRDIGGGTMTKGRFPYEYINIDNYATELDKSEPFPREAIDNKLKNNSISEVKYQEYLVEAAKFTTRWDQARSYNVQDTRIMIEPIDNLIKMMFKYKIDMLVLFSMSQCANAIKYSSAYDDFTMNGDYNIENTVKPINITLPYWTAKVESYIEQDQKKNRDSSKNIMIGDYEYFKELFEKQRCYI
;
A
#
# COMPACT_ATOMS: atom_id res chain seq x y z
N MET A 1 -15.04 -5.41 -4.44
CA MET A 1 -14.98 -4.32 -5.46
C MET A 1 -13.92 -3.32 -5.10
N LYS A 2 -13.26 -2.71 -6.10
CA LYS A 2 -12.00 -1.98 -5.88
C LYS A 2 -11.78 -0.83 -6.85
N ARG A 3 -10.87 0.05 -6.46
CA ARG A 3 -10.31 1.09 -7.31
C ARG A 3 -8.82 1.02 -7.44
N HIS A 4 -8.37 1.38 -8.63
CA HIS A 4 -6.97 1.47 -9.00
C HIS A 4 -6.68 2.90 -9.43
N MET A 5 -5.56 3.45 -9.00
CA MET A 5 -5.13 4.80 -9.35
C MET A 5 -3.69 4.78 -9.85
N GLU A 6 -3.46 5.50 -10.94
CA GLU A 6 -2.14 5.78 -11.45
C GLU A 6 -2.09 7.25 -11.84
N LYS A 7 -0.92 7.86 -11.69
CA LYS A 7 -0.73 9.28 -11.90
C LYS A 7 0.66 9.56 -12.44
N GLN A 8 0.73 10.57 -13.28
CA GLN A 8 1.98 11.15 -13.73
C GLN A 8 2.20 12.51 -13.07
N THR A 9 3.44 12.77 -12.67
CA THR A 9 3.87 13.98 -11.95
C THR A 9 5.13 14.56 -12.57
N PHE A 10 5.21 15.89 -12.66
CA PHE A 10 6.44 16.62 -12.90
C PHE A 10 7.22 16.79 -11.60
N GLU A 11 8.54 16.84 -11.69
CA GLU A 11 9.38 17.31 -10.59
C GLU A 11 9.63 18.82 -10.79
N LYS A 12 9.28 19.62 -9.79
CA LYS A 12 9.61 21.04 -9.73
C LYS A 12 10.71 21.24 -8.69
N PHE A 13 11.89 21.60 -9.14
CA PHE A 13 13.00 21.96 -8.27
C PHE A 13 12.77 23.34 -7.65
N ILE A 14 13.06 23.46 -6.34
CA ILE A 14 12.77 24.67 -5.55
C ILE A 14 13.80 24.95 -4.46
N GLN A 15 14.59 23.95 -4.02
CA GLN A 15 15.62 24.08 -2.97
C GLN A 15 15.25 25.07 -1.86
N GLN A 16 14.17 24.77 -1.13
CA GLN A 16 13.61 25.66 -0.12
C GLN A 16 13.91 25.14 1.28
N ASN A 17 14.55 25.96 2.11
CA ASN A 17 14.81 25.64 3.51
C ASN A 17 13.58 25.93 4.39
N TYR A 18 13.31 25.03 5.33
CA TYR A 18 12.27 25.11 6.33
C TYR A 18 12.90 24.87 7.70
N GLY A 19 13.23 25.95 8.41
CA GLY A 19 14.01 25.87 9.66
C GLY A 19 15.50 25.61 9.39
N GLU A 20 16.23 25.21 10.44
CA GLU A 20 17.69 25.04 10.39
C GLU A 20 18.12 23.71 9.74
N ASP A 21 17.31 22.65 9.86
CA ASP A 21 17.72 21.29 9.50
C ASP A 21 16.95 20.66 8.33
N SER A 22 16.01 21.38 7.70
CA SER A 22 15.17 20.79 6.64
C SER A 22 15.20 21.58 5.35
N THR A 23 15.53 20.90 4.25
CA THR A 23 15.49 21.45 2.90
C THR A 23 14.58 20.60 2.02
N VAL A 24 13.59 21.25 1.40
CA VAL A 24 12.76 20.66 0.36
C VAL A 24 13.42 20.93 -0.99
N ILE A 25 13.94 19.87 -1.61
CA ILE A 25 14.69 19.98 -2.86
C ILE A 25 13.73 20.13 -4.06
N SER A 26 12.61 19.42 -4.05
CA SER A 26 11.63 19.43 -5.13
C SER A 26 10.20 19.10 -4.66
N TYR A 27 9.21 19.54 -5.44
CA TYR A 27 7.82 19.11 -5.32
C TYR A 27 7.38 18.28 -6.52
N LEU A 28 6.58 17.25 -6.26
CA LEU A 28 5.85 16.56 -7.33
C LEU A 28 4.57 17.33 -7.66
N ILE A 29 4.47 17.77 -8.91
CA ILE A 29 3.29 18.44 -9.45
C ILE A 29 2.57 17.46 -10.36
N PRO A 30 1.39 16.98 -9.94
CA PRO A 30 0.63 16.10 -10.81
C PRO A 30 0.10 16.82 -12.04
N TYR A 31 0.07 16.11 -13.16
CA TYR A 31 -0.49 16.66 -14.40
C TYR A 31 -1.53 15.78 -15.08
N CYS A 32 -1.58 14.49 -14.74
CA CYS A 32 -2.63 13.60 -15.19
C CYS A 32 -2.85 12.51 -14.15
N ILE A 33 -4.10 12.21 -13.85
CA ILE A 33 -4.53 11.13 -12.96
C ILE A 33 -5.58 10.27 -13.68
N ALA A 34 -5.41 8.96 -13.59
CA ALA A 34 -6.41 8.01 -14.04
C ALA A 34 -6.85 7.13 -12.88
N SER A 35 -8.09 6.66 -12.95
CA SER A 35 -8.57 5.63 -12.06
C SER A 35 -9.46 4.65 -12.79
N THR A 36 -9.36 3.38 -12.39
CA THR A 36 -10.25 2.33 -12.87
C THR A 36 -11.03 1.77 -11.69
N VAL A 37 -12.35 1.72 -11.85
CA VAL A 37 -13.31 1.22 -10.88
C VAL A 37 -13.82 -0.13 -11.35
N LYS A 38 -13.84 -1.10 -10.43
CA LYS A 38 -14.51 -2.38 -10.60
C LYS A 38 -15.63 -2.48 -9.58
N ASN A 39 -16.87 -2.36 -10.05
CA ASN A 39 -18.10 -2.55 -9.25
C ASN A 39 -18.77 -3.91 -9.59
N LYS A 40 -20.00 -4.20 -9.11
CA LYS A 40 -20.68 -5.49 -9.38
C LYS A 40 -21.07 -5.64 -10.86
N SER A 41 -21.39 -4.52 -11.49
CA SER A 41 -22.02 -4.47 -12.82
C SER A 41 -21.00 -4.30 -13.95
N CYS A 42 -19.91 -3.57 -13.73
CA CYS A 42 -18.96 -3.23 -14.78
C CYS A 42 -17.56 -2.85 -14.26
N ILE A 43 -16.63 -2.74 -15.21
CA ILE A 43 -15.33 -2.12 -15.04
C ILE A 43 -15.28 -0.90 -15.95
N HIS A 44 -15.05 0.28 -15.38
CA HIS A 44 -14.88 1.51 -16.13
C HIS A 44 -13.73 2.35 -15.58
N SER A 45 -13.27 3.29 -16.40
CA SER A 45 -12.13 4.14 -16.08
C SER A 45 -12.47 5.59 -16.33
N PHE A 46 -11.93 6.48 -15.50
CA PHE A 46 -12.04 7.92 -15.68
C PHE A 46 -10.67 8.56 -15.46
N ARG A 47 -10.52 9.79 -15.97
CA ARG A 47 -9.24 10.51 -15.95
C ARG A 47 -9.49 12.00 -15.84
N TYR A 48 -8.53 12.68 -15.22
CA TYR A 48 -8.48 14.12 -15.07
C TYR A 48 -7.04 14.59 -15.34
N ASP A 49 -6.88 15.78 -15.89
CA ASP A 49 -5.56 16.34 -16.19
C ASP A 49 -5.50 17.84 -15.94
N ILE A 50 -4.29 18.38 -15.90
CA ILE A 50 -3.98 19.77 -15.51
C ILE A 50 -4.65 20.84 -16.38
N ARG A 51 -5.20 20.47 -17.55
CA ARG A 51 -5.93 21.42 -18.41
C ARG A 51 -7.32 21.75 -17.85
N GLN A 52 -7.77 21.00 -16.84
CA GLN A 52 -8.99 21.28 -16.09
C GLN A 52 -8.64 21.98 -14.77
N THR A 53 -9.37 23.04 -14.44
CA THR A 53 -9.23 23.73 -13.14
C THR A 53 -9.63 22.78 -12.00
N ASP A 54 -8.86 22.76 -10.92
CA ASP A 54 -9.12 21.92 -9.74
C ASP A 54 -9.32 20.43 -10.04
N PHE A 55 -8.65 19.92 -11.09
CA PHE A 55 -8.82 18.56 -11.59
C PHE A 55 -8.61 17.44 -10.55
N LEU A 56 -7.82 17.72 -9.50
CA LEU A 56 -7.60 16.79 -8.39
C LEU A 56 -8.79 16.71 -7.44
N ASP A 57 -9.45 17.83 -7.21
CA ASP A 57 -10.64 17.89 -6.38
C ASP A 57 -11.80 17.23 -7.14
N GLN A 58 -11.95 17.54 -8.43
CA GLN A 58 -12.91 16.85 -9.31
C GLN A 58 -12.69 15.34 -9.35
N TRP A 59 -11.43 14.90 -9.48
CA TRP A 59 -11.09 13.48 -9.41
C TRP A 59 -11.50 12.86 -8.07
N LEU A 60 -11.22 13.53 -6.96
CA LEU A 60 -11.51 13.00 -5.63
C LEU A 60 -13.03 12.96 -5.36
N ASP A 61 -13.77 13.95 -5.82
CA ASP A 61 -15.24 13.97 -5.78
C ASP A 61 -15.81 12.79 -6.58
N GLN A 62 -15.31 12.54 -7.80
CA GLN A 62 -15.69 11.36 -8.59
C GLN A 62 -15.38 10.05 -7.84
N VAL A 63 -14.21 9.96 -7.19
CA VAL A 63 -13.87 8.79 -6.35
C VAL A 63 -14.87 8.64 -5.19
N PHE A 64 -15.33 9.72 -4.54
CA PHE A 64 -16.38 9.61 -3.53
C PHE A 64 -17.73 9.16 -4.09
N GLU A 65 -18.14 9.67 -5.26
CA GLU A 65 -19.39 9.26 -5.91
C GLU A 65 -19.41 7.77 -6.24
N GLU A 66 -18.34 7.28 -6.86
CA GLU A 66 -18.18 5.86 -7.14
C GLU A 66 -18.23 5.04 -5.84
N ALA A 67 -17.84 5.62 -4.69
CA ALA A 67 -17.69 4.88 -3.43
C ALA A 67 -19.05 4.59 -2.81
N LYS A 68 -20.05 5.42 -3.12
CA LYS A 68 -21.45 5.14 -2.80
C LYS A 68 -21.89 3.83 -3.46
N GLN A 69 -21.56 3.63 -4.74
CA GLN A 69 -21.94 2.41 -5.46
C GLN A 69 -21.18 1.18 -4.93
N ILE A 70 -19.85 1.27 -4.76
CA ILE A 70 -19.06 0.16 -4.18
C ILE A 70 -19.58 -0.23 -2.79
N LYS A 71 -19.97 0.76 -1.99
CA LYS A 71 -20.56 0.57 -0.67
C LYS A 71 -21.87 -0.20 -0.74
N LYS A 72 -22.78 0.22 -1.61
CA LYS A 72 -24.06 -0.46 -1.85
C LYS A 72 -23.83 -1.90 -2.31
N ASP A 73 -22.87 -2.09 -3.19
CA ASP A 73 -22.59 -3.37 -3.79
C ASP A 73 -21.94 -4.38 -2.83
N ASN A 74 -21.11 -3.93 -1.89
CA ASN A 74 -20.49 -4.80 -0.88
C ASN A 74 -21.33 -4.92 0.40
N LYS A 75 -22.58 -4.44 0.39
CA LYS A 75 -23.53 -4.57 1.50
C LYS A 75 -23.76 -6.06 1.80
N TYR A 76 -23.57 -6.48 3.06
CA TYR A 76 -24.01 -7.81 3.50
C TYR A 76 -25.54 -7.91 3.41
N GLU A 77 -26.04 -9.09 3.05
CA GLU A 77 -27.48 -9.37 3.02
C GLU A 77 -28.06 -9.32 4.45
N ASP A 78 -27.32 -9.87 5.40
CA ASP A 78 -27.64 -9.79 6.83
C ASP A 78 -27.44 -8.36 7.35
N GLN A 79 -28.55 -7.76 7.78
CA GLN A 79 -28.60 -6.39 8.30
C GLN A 79 -28.08 -6.28 9.75
N SER A 80 -27.93 -7.41 10.46
CA SER A 80 -27.39 -7.44 11.82
C SER A 80 -25.87 -7.24 11.84
N ILE A 81 -25.17 -7.50 10.72
CA ILE A 81 -23.72 -7.34 10.62
C ILE A 81 -23.37 -5.85 10.46
N PRO A 82 -22.62 -5.25 11.41
CA PRO A 82 -22.22 -3.86 11.32
C PRO A 82 -21.40 -3.56 10.06
N GLN A 83 -21.84 -2.56 9.29
CA GLN A 83 -21.23 -2.23 8.01
C GLN A 83 -20.21 -1.10 8.13
N HIS A 84 -19.03 -1.47 8.65
CA HIS A 84 -17.86 -0.59 8.70
C HIS A 84 -16.83 -0.99 7.65
N PHE A 85 -17.14 -0.74 6.38
CA PHE A 85 -16.16 -0.93 5.31
C PHE A 85 -15.67 0.41 4.78
N GLU A 86 -14.35 0.53 4.78
CA GLU A 86 -13.63 1.58 4.07
C GLU A 86 -13.45 1.14 2.63
N VAL A 87 -13.66 2.05 1.67
CA VAL A 87 -13.51 1.73 0.25
C VAL A 87 -12.02 1.88 -0.11
N PRO A 88 -11.32 0.80 -0.52
CA PRO A 88 -9.90 0.87 -0.83
C PRO A 88 -9.67 1.56 -2.17
N VAL A 89 -8.75 2.53 -2.17
CA VAL A 89 -8.18 3.18 -3.34
C VAL A 89 -6.71 2.77 -3.42
N ILE A 90 -6.40 1.91 -4.39
CA ILE A 90 -5.11 1.23 -4.48
C ILE A 90 -4.28 1.88 -5.57
N GLY A 91 -3.12 2.44 -5.22
CA GLY A 91 -2.12 2.86 -6.20
C GLY A 91 -0.97 1.86 -6.28
N PHE A 92 -0.06 2.04 -7.26
CA PHE A 92 1.14 1.23 -7.38
C PHE A 92 2.39 2.10 -7.21
N ASN A 93 3.21 1.79 -6.22
CA ASN A 93 4.35 2.64 -5.83
C ASN A 93 3.91 4.09 -5.56
N SER A 94 2.72 4.24 -4.98
CA SER A 94 2.02 5.50 -4.76
C SER A 94 2.21 6.06 -3.35
N ALA A 95 2.93 5.38 -2.45
CA ALA A 95 3.04 5.77 -1.03
C ALA A 95 3.49 7.24 -0.80
N LYS A 96 4.44 7.74 -1.59
CA LYS A 96 4.87 9.16 -1.57
C LYS A 96 3.81 10.10 -2.14
N PHE A 97 3.17 9.64 -3.21
CA PHE A 97 2.20 10.43 -3.96
C PHE A 97 0.89 10.65 -3.19
N VAL A 98 0.38 9.60 -2.53
CA VAL A 98 -0.85 9.66 -1.73
C VAL A 98 -0.71 10.71 -0.63
N VAL A 99 0.47 10.79 0.00
CA VAL A 99 0.77 11.85 0.98
C VAL A 99 0.68 13.23 0.33
N SER A 100 1.37 13.47 -0.78
CA SER A 100 1.38 14.80 -1.41
C SER A 100 0.01 15.23 -1.92
N LEU A 101 -0.80 14.30 -2.42
CA LEU A 101 -2.17 14.57 -2.86
C LEU A 101 -3.08 14.94 -1.69
N VAL A 102 -3.11 14.08 -0.66
CA VAL A 102 -4.06 14.22 0.43
C VAL A 102 -3.63 15.37 1.36
N PHE A 103 -2.34 15.59 1.56
CA PHE A 103 -1.86 16.67 2.42
C PHE A 103 -1.98 18.06 1.79
N LYS A 104 -1.88 18.19 0.45
CA LYS A 104 -2.19 19.47 -0.23
C LYS A 104 -3.62 19.94 0.04
N ASN A 105 -4.52 19.00 0.34
CA ASN A 105 -5.93 19.26 0.55
C ASN A 105 -6.36 19.11 2.03
N LEU A 106 -5.46 19.29 3.00
CA LEU A 106 -5.75 19.23 4.46
C LEU A 106 -6.91 20.14 4.91
N LYS A 107 -7.12 21.27 4.20
CA LYS A 107 -8.18 22.25 4.48
C LYS A 107 -9.45 22.03 3.65
N SER A 108 -9.63 20.85 3.05
CA SER A 108 -10.79 20.56 2.21
C SER A 108 -12.11 20.87 2.94
N LYS A 109 -13.05 21.46 2.21
CA LYS A 109 -14.41 21.71 2.71
C LYS A 109 -15.22 20.41 2.81
N ASN A 110 -15.02 19.45 1.90
CA ASN A 110 -15.90 18.29 1.73
C ASN A 110 -15.44 17.05 2.51
N TRP A 111 -14.17 16.99 2.91
CA TRP A 111 -13.61 15.80 3.55
C TRP A 111 -12.51 16.15 4.57
N ARG A 112 -12.16 15.17 5.41
CA ARG A 112 -11.05 15.28 6.37
C ARG A 112 -10.24 14.00 6.44
N ILE A 113 -8.95 14.12 6.72
CA ILE A 113 -8.12 12.97 7.08
C ILE A 113 -8.51 12.52 8.48
N ILE A 114 -8.79 11.23 8.65
CA ILE A 114 -9.14 10.65 9.96
C ILE A 114 -8.09 9.66 10.46
N LYS A 115 -7.21 9.17 9.57
CA LYS A 115 -6.10 8.29 9.95
C LYS A 115 -4.94 8.45 8.98
N HIS A 116 -3.73 8.43 9.52
CA HIS A 116 -2.49 8.44 8.77
C HIS A 116 -1.52 7.45 9.42
N ILE A 117 -1.02 6.48 8.66
CA ILE A 117 0.02 5.54 9.07
C ILE A 117 1.20 5.67 8.12
N GLY A 118 2.36 6.02 8.67
CA GLY A 118 3.60 6.20 7.92
C GLY A 118 4.34 7.46 8.34
N SER A 119 5.37 7.83 7.59
CA SER A 119 6.04 9.11 7.76
C SER A 119 5.27 10.23 7.05
N GLY A 120 5.57 11.49 7.36
CA GLY A 120 5.01 12.64 6.64
C GLY A 120 5.42 12.74 5.16
N THR A 121 6.26 11.83 4.67
CA THR A 121 6.72 11.78 3.27
C THR A 121 6.32 10.49 2.55
N VAL A 122 6.02 9.42 3.29
CA VAL A 122 5.66 8.10 2.77
C VAL A 122 4.60 7.51 3.69
N ALA A 123 3.35 7.45 3.20
CA ALA A 123 2.27 6.80 3.92
C ALA A 123 2.11 5.34 3.49
N LYS A 124 2.00 4.45 4.48
CA LYS A 124 1.52 3.08 4.26
C LYS A 124 0.00 3.08 4.06
N GLN A 125 -0.71 3.95 4.78
CA GLN A 125 -2.16 4.08 4.71
C GLN A 125 -2.58 5.50 5.06
N ILE A 126 -3.53 6.04 4.30
CA ILE A 126 -4.28 7.25 4.66
C ILE A 126 -5.77 6.96 4.55
N ILE A 127 -6.54 7.32 5.57
CA ILE A 127 -8.00 7.24 5.54
C ILE A 127 -8.57 8.65 5.51
N VAL A 128 -9.38 8.90 4.49
CA VAL A 128 -10.10 10.16 4.30
C VAL A 128 -11.58 9.90 4.45
N ARG A 129 -12.27 10.74 5.23
CA ARG A 129 -13.72 10.66 5.44
C ARG A 129 -14.40 11.88 4.82
N HIS A 130 -15.40 11.64 3.99
CA HIS A 130 -16.31 12.69 3.53
C HIS A 130 -17.12 13.24 4.71
N LYS A 131 -17.25 14.56 4.84
CA LYS A 131 -17.90 15.18 6.00
C LYS A 131 -19.40 14.88 6.04
N ASP A 132 -20.09 14.97 4.90
CA ASP A 132 -21.55 14.77 4.85
C ASP A 132 -21.96 13.29 4.74
N THR A 133 -21.45 12.57 3.73
CA THR A 133 -21.83 11.16 3.49
C THR A 133 -21.20 10.17 4.47
N HIS A 134 -20.21 10.61 5.26
CA HIS A 134 -19.39 9.78 6.15
C HIS A 134 -18.67 8.59 5.49
N ILE A 135 -18.64 8.53 4.15
CA ILE A 135 -17.90 7.52 3.40
C ILE A 135 -16.41 7.68 3.66
N GLN A 136 -15.73 6.54 3.85
CA GLN A 136 -14.31 6.49 4.10
C GLN A 136 -13.59 5.88 2.90
N LEU A 137 -12.61 6.60 2.37
CA LEU A 137 -11.67 6.11 1.37
C LEU A 137 -10.37 5.74 2.07
N ARG A 138 -9.90 4.51 1.84
CA ARG A 138 -8.63 3.99 2.35
C ARG A 138 -7.61 3.98 1.21
N PHE A 139 -6.69 4.93 1.22
CA PHE A 139 -5.59 4.97 0.26
C PHE A 139 -4.46 4.06 0.71
N ILE A 140 -4.09 3.12 -0.15
CA ILE A 140 -3.04 2.13 0.08
C ILE A 140 -2.22 1.90 -1.20
N ASP A 141 -1.02 1.38 -1.02
CA ASP A 141 -0.12 1.01 -2.12
C ASP A 141 -0.17 -0.51 -2.33
N ALA A 142 -0.37 -0.98 -3.56
CA ALA A 142 -0.36 -2.40 -3.90
C ALA A 142 0.92 -3.10 -3.44
N LEU A 143 2.06 -2.39 -3.43
CA LEU A 143 3.34 -2.93 -3.00
C LEU A 143 3.41 -3.25 -1.50
N ILE A 144 2.45 -2.85 -0.66
CA ILE A 144 2.40 -3.33 0.73
C ILE A 144 2.08 -4.83 0.82
N TYR A 145 1.51 -5.39 -0.24
CA TYR A 145 1.17 -6.81 -0.37
C TYR A 145 2.20 -7.57 -1.22
N CYS A 146 3.32 -6.98 -1.61
CA CYS A 146 4.28 -7.62 -2.50
C CYS A 146 5.70 -7.24 -2.12
N THR A 147 6.67 -8.00 -2.63
CA THR A 147 8.05 -7.51 -2.68
C THR A 147 8.16 -6.37 -3.69
N LYS A 148 9.13 -5.48 -3.49
CA LYS A 148 9.35 -4.33 -4.38
C LYS A 148 9.59 -4.83 -5.82
N MET A 149 8.70 -4.48 -6.74
CA MET A 149 8.76 -4.91 -8.14
C MET A 149 8.23 -3.83 -9.08
N THR A 150 8.50 -3.98 -10.38
CA THR A 150 7.95 -3.09 -11.40
C THR A 150 6.51 -3.51 -11.75
N LEU A 151 5.71 -2.58 -12.27
CA LEU A 151 4.34 -2.89 -12.70
C LEU A 151 4.31 -4.04 -13.73
N LYS A 152 5.26 -4.05 -14.67
CA LYS A 152 5.42 -5.15 -15.64
C LYS A 152 5.61 -6.51 -14.96
N LYS A 153 6.46 -6.58 -13.91
CA LYS A 153 6.67 -7.82 -13.15
C LYS A 153 5.43 -8.18 -12.34
N PHE A 154 4.76 -7.20 -11.73
CA PHE A 154 3.51 -7.42 -11.00
C PHE A 154 2.42 -8.04 -11.87
N VAL A 155 2.22 -7.50 -13.07
CA VAL A 155 1.24 -8.02 -14.04
C VAL A 155 1.59 -9.44 -14.49
N ARG A 156 2.87 -9.71 -14.77
CA ARG A 156 3.33 -11.02 -15.25
C ARG A 156 3.32 -12.07 -14.14
N ASP A 157 3.99 -11.79 -13.03
CA ASP A 157 4.29 -12.78 -11.98
C ASP A 157 3.08 -13.04 -11.08
N ILE A 158 2.20 -12.05 -10.89
CA ILE A 158 1.02 -12.15 -10.01
C ILE A 158 -0.29 -12.20 -10.82
N GLY A 159 -0.38 -11.42 -11.90
CA GLY A 159 -1.54 -11.44 -12.79
C GLY A 159 -1.58 -12.63 -13.74
N GLY A 160 -0.42 -13.16 -14.14
CA GLY A 160 -0.33 -14.13 -15.25
C GLY A 160 -0.55 -13.51 -16.63
N GLY A 161 -0.64 -12.18 -16.71
CA GLY A 161 -0.89 -11.44 -17.94
C GLY A 161 0.38 -10.90 -18.58
N THR A 162 0.23 -10.28 -19.75
CA THR A 162 1.31 -9.55 -20.43
C THR A 162 0.97 -8.07 -20.53
N MET A 163 1.92 -7.22 -20.17
CA MET A 163 1.78 -5.77 -20.33
C MET A 163 2.29 -5.38 -21.71
N THR A 164 1.38 -5.00 -22.61
CA THR A 164 1.65 -4.50 -23.96
C THR A 164 1.66 -2.98 -24.01
N LYS A 165 2.21 -2.33 -22.98
CA LYS A 165 2.38 -0.87 -22.96
C LYS A 165 3.65 -0.51 -23.74
N GLY A 166 3.50 0.39 -24.71
CA GLY A 166 4.61 0.95 -25.47
C GLY A 166 5.46 1.91 -24.62
N ARG A 167 6.39 2.61 -25.27
CA ARG A 167 7.31 3.54 -24.59
C ARG A 167 6.71 4.93 -24.51
N PHE A 168 6.87 5.61 -23.37
CA PHE A 168 6.54 7.03 -23.22
C PHE A 168 7.71 7.73 -22.50
N PRO A 169 8.26 8.82 -23.06
CA PRO A 169 9.43 9.50 -22.52
C PRO A 169 9.04 10.49 -21.41
N TYR A 170 8.72 9.97 -20.22
CA TYR A 170 8.33 10.81 -19.07
C TYR A 170 9.40 11.82 -18.67
N GLU A 171 10.68 11.44 -18.77
CA GLU A 171 11.83 12.29 -18.42
C GLU A 171 12.00 13.50 -19.36
N TYR A 172 11.43 13.44 -20.57
CA TYR A 172 11.47 14.54 -21.52
C TYR A 172 10.46 15.65 -21.18
N ILE A 173 9.41 15.33 -20.43
CA ILE A 173 8.36 16.27 -20.07
C ILE A 173 8.62 16.85 -18.68
N ASN A 174 8.54 18.16 -18.58
CA ASN A 174 8.69 18.91 -17.33
C ASN A 174 7.66 20.05 -17.25
N ILE A 175 7.69 20.80 -16.16
CA ILE A 175 6.73 21.88 -15.90
C ILE A 175 6.79 23.02 -16.93
N ASP A 176 7.95 23.21 -17.59
CA ASP A 176 8.16 24.32 -18.51
C ASP A 176 7.71 23.97 -19.93
N ASN A 177 7.77 22.68 -20.31
CA ASN A 177 7.50 22.25 -21.69
C ASN A 177 6.23 21.40 -21.87
N TYR A 178 5.56 20.96 -20.80
CA TYR A 178 4.49 19.97 -20.94
C TYR A 178 3.35 20.43 -21.84
N ALA A 179 2.95 21.71 -21.78
CA ALA A 179 1.84 22.22 -22.55
C ALA A 179 2.15 22.13 -24.05
N THR A 180 3.32 22.63 -24.46
CA THR A 180 3.74 22.64 -25.85
C THR A 180 4.12 21.25 -26.36
N GLU A 181 4.81 20.44 -25.56
CA GLU A 181 5.29 19.13 -25.98
C GLU A 181 4.18 18.08 -26.05
N LEU A 182 3.18 18.13 -25.16
CA LEU A 182 2.11 17.12 -25.15
C LEU A 182 0.98 17.42 -26.16
N ASP A 183 0.80 18.68 -26.57
CA ASP A 183 -0.18 19.06 -27.60
C ASP A 183 0.27 18.71 -29.03
N LYS A 184 1.54 18.37 -29.24
CA LYS A 184 2.06 17.96 -30.54
C LYS A 184 1.45 16.63 -31.02
N SER A 185 1.14 16.58 -32.32
CA SER A 185 0.69 15.38 -33.03
C SER A 185 1.83 14.50 -33.53
N GLU A 186 3.02 15.06 -33.72
CA GLU A 186 4.20 14.28 -34.10
C GLU A 186 4.68 13.39 -32.94
N PRO A 187 5.25 12.20 -33.21
CA PRO A 187 5.88 11.38 -32.17
C PRO A 187 7.04 12.09 -31.48
N PHE A 188 7.45 11.58 -30.32
CA PHE A 188 8.65 12.08 -29.66
C PHE A 188 9.90 11.77 -30.48
N PRO A 189 10.87 12.70 -30.52
CA PRO A 189 12.13 12.45 -31.19
C PRO A 189 12.93 11.38 -30.43
N ARG A 190 13.87 10.72 -31.09
CA ARG A 190 14.62 9.58 -30.52
C ARG A 190 15.36 9.96 -29.24
N GLU A 191 15.90 11.17 -29.19
CA GLU A 191 16.66 11.72 -28.06
C GLU A 191 15.80 11.88 -26.80
N ALA A 192 14.48 12.02 -26.94
CA ALA A 192 13.56 12.07 -25.81
C ALA A 192 13.44 10.71 -25.10
N ILE A 193 13.71 9.63 -25.83
CA ILE A 193 13.53 8.24 -25.37
C ILE A 193 14.84 7.64 -24.83
N ASP A 194 15.98 8.24 -25.19
CA ASP A 194 17.30 7.81 -24.76
C ASP A 194 17.50 8.03 -23.26
N ASN A 195 18.08 7.04 -22.58
CA ASN A 195 18.36 7.15 -21.16
C ASN A 195 19.73 7.80 -20.96
N LYS A 196 19.74 9.11 -20.74
CA LYS A 196 20.96 9.90 -20.53
C LYS A 196 21.76 9.43 -19.31
N LEU A 197 21.08 9.00 -18.24
CA LEU A 197 21.73 8.54 -17.01
C LEU A 197 22.51 7.23 -17.18
N LYS A 198 22.04 6.34 -18.05
CA LYS A 198 22.67 5.04 -18.32
C LYS A 198 23.50 5.03 -19.59
N ASN A 199 23.67 6.18 -20.23
CA ASN A 199 24.31 6.35 -21.54
C ASN A 199 23.84 5.30 -22.56
N ASN A 200 22.53 5.04 -22.57
CA ASN A 200 21.91 3.98 -23.37
C ASN A 200 20.91 4.57 -24.35
N SER A 201 21.23 4.46 -25.63
CA SER A 201 20.33 4.83 -26.72
C SER A 201 19.38 3.69 -27.09
N ILE A 202 18.16 4.05 -27.51
CA ILE A 202 17.20 3.08 -28.06
C ILE A 202 17.74 2.51 -29.38
N SER A 203 17.55 1.21 -29.63
CA SER A 203 17.87 0.62 -30.94
C SER A 203 16.89 1.09 -32.02
N GLU A 204 17.32 1.10 -33.27
CA GLU A 204 16.47 1.53 -34.39
C GLU A 204 15.16 0.74 -34.45
N VAL A 205 15.24 -0.59 -34.32
CA VAL A 205 14.07 -1.49 -34.31
C VAL A 205 13.05 -1.07 -33.23
N LYS A 206 13.51 -0.78 -32.01
CA LYS A 206 12.61 -0.37 -30.91
C LYS A 206 12.04 1.03 -31.11
N TYR A 207 12.76 1.91 -31.80
CA TYR A 207 12.26 3.24 -32.14
C TYR A 207 11.17 3.15 -33.21
N GLN A 208 11.34 2.29 -34.22
CA GLN A 208 10.30 2.02 -35.21
C GLN A 208 9.03 1.40 -34.58
N GLU A 209 9.19 0.45 -33.65
CA GLU A 209 8.06 -0.07 -32.85
C GLU A 209 7.33 1.05 -32.08
N TYR A 210 8.08 2.00 -31.50
CA TYR A 210 7.51 3.16 -30.83
C TYR A 210 6.72 4.06 -31.80
N LEU A 211 7.23 4.33 -33.00
CA LEU A 211 6.55 5.17 -33.99
C LEU A 211 5.21 4.56 -34.43
N VAL A 212 5.18 3.24 -34.66
CA VAL A 212 3.95 2.51 -35.00
C VAL A 212 2.91 2.62 -33.89
N GLU A 213 3.33 2.51 -32.62
CA GLU A 213 2.43 2.65 -31.48
C GLU A 213 1.96 4.10 -31.29
N ALA A 214 2.86 5.08 -31.45
CA ALA A 214 2.56 6.50 -31.31
C ALA A 214 1.55 6.99 -32.37
N ALA A 215 1.62 6.45 -33.60
CA ALA A 215 0.71 6.77 -34.69
C ALA A 215 -0.77 6.43 -34.40
N LYS A 216 -1.06 5.61 -33.37
CA LYS A 216 -2.42 5.30 -32.93
C LYS A 216 -3.09 6.47 -32.19
N PHE A 217 -2.34 7.51 -31.84
CA PHE A 217 -2.81 8.62 -31.03
C PHE A 217 -2.71 9.94 -31.82
N THR A 218 -3.73 10.79 -31.70
CA THR A 218 -3.76 12.09 -32.38
C THR A 218 -2.74 13.08 -31.80
N THR A 219 -2.52 13.01 -30.48
CA THR A 219 -1.58 13.85 -29.75
C THR A 219 -0.80 13.01 -28.74
N ARG A 220 0.38 13.51 -28.35
CA ARG A 220 1.15 12.92 -27.24
C ARG A 220 0.37 12.92 -25.93
N TRP A 221 -0.53 13.88 -25.74
CA TRP A 221 -1.50 13.88 -24.64
C TRP A 221 -2.43 12.66 -24.68
N ASP A 222 -2.99 12.33 -25.83
CA ASP A 222 -3.90 11.19 -25.96
C ASP A 222 -3.16 9.87 -25.72
N GLN A 223 -1.89 9.78 -26.14
CA GLN A 223 -0.99 8.68 -25.79
C GLN A 223 -0.79 8.59 -24.26
N ALA A 224 -0.38 9.68 -23.61
CA ALA A 224 -0.15 9.73 -22.17
C ALA A 224 -1.40 9.31 -21.38
N ARG A 225 -2.56 9.83 -21.77
CA ARG A 225 -3.83 9.54 -21.11
C ARG A 225 -4.29 8.11 -21.33
N SER A 226 -4.11 7.55 -22.54
CA SER A 226 -4.41 6.14 -22.83
C SER A 226 -3.57 5.21 -21.95
N TYR A 227 -2.26 5.51 -21.85
CA TYR A 227 -1.32 4.74 -21.05
C TYR A 227 -1.63 4.76 -19.55
N ASN A 228 -2.10 5.89 -19.01
CA ASN A 228 -2.53 5.96 -17.61
C ASN A 228 -3.78 5.11 -17.33
N VAL A 229 -4.73 5.12 -18.27
CA VAL A 229 -5.92 4.28 -18.15
C VAL A 229 -5.55 2.81 -18.26
N GLN A 230 -4.66 2.45 -19.19
CA GLN A 230 -4.19 1.08 -19.37
C GLN A 230 -3.52 0.55 -18.10
N ASP A 231 -2.60 1.30 -17.51
CA ASP A 231 -1.86 0.87 -16.33
C ASP A 231 -2.77 0.72 -15.10
N THR A 232 -3.81 1.55 -14.95
CA THR A 232 -4.83 1.29 -13.91
C THR A 232 -5.69 0.05 -14.17
N ARG A 233 -5.97 -0.28 -15.44
CA ARG A 233 -6.76 -1.47 -15.80
C ARG A 233 -5.99 -2.77 -15.58
N ILE A 234 -4.74 -2.84 -16.03
CA ILE A 234 -3.92 -4.05 -15.91
C ILE A 234 -3.61 -4.42 -14.44
N MET A 235 -3.76 -3.48 -13.50
CA MET A 235 -3.62 -3.76 -12.07
C MET A 235 -4.77 -4.58 -11.48
N ILE A 236 -5.96 -4.59 -12.11
CA ILE A 236 -7.14 -5.28 -11.56
C ILE A 236 -6.86 -6.76 -11.34
N GLU A 237 -6.36 -7.43 -12.37
CA GLU A 237 -6.20 -8.88 -12.35
C GLU A 237 -5.16 -9.37 -11.33
N PRO A 238 -3.93 -8.82 -11.27
CA PRO A 238 -2.98 -9.14 -10.20
C PRO A 238 -3.56 -8.92 -8.79
N ILE A 239 -4.30 -7.83 -8.58
CA ILE A 239 -4.88 -7.51 -7.28
C ILE A 239 -6.01 -8.49 -6.94
N ASP A 240 -6.83 -8.89 -7.91
CA ASP A 240 -7.84 -9.92 -7.71
C ASP A 240 -7.20 -11.28 -7.39
N ASN A 241 -6.09 -11.62 -8.04
CA ASN A 241 -5.35 -12.85 -7.76
C ASN A 241 -4.78 -12.84 -6.34
N LEU A 242 -4.24 -11.71 -5.86
CA LEU A 242 -3.81 -11.57 -4.47
C LEU A 242 -4.96 -11.77 -3.47
N ILE A 243 -6.15 -11.19 -3.73
CA ILE A 243 -7.33 -11.45 -2.88
C ILE A 243 -7.63 -12.94 -2.88
N LYS A 244 -7.77 -13.54 -4.06
CA LYS A 244 -8.17 -14.94 -4.20
C LYS A 244 -7.19 -15.85 -3.45
N MET A 245 -5.90 -15.54 -3.52
CA MET A 245 -4.87 -16.26 -2.78
C MET A 245 -5.07 -16.17 -1.26
N MET A 246 -5.35 -14.98 -0.72
CA MET A 246 -5.61 -14.81 0.72
C MET A 246 -6.95 -15.39 1.15
N PHE A 247 -7.96 -15.32 0.27
CA PHE A 247 -9.29 -15.82 0.54
C PHE A 247 -9.34 -17.34 0.69
N LYS A 248 -8.38 -18.08 0.10
CA LYS A 248 -8.19 -19.52 0.37
C LYS A 248 -8.01 -19.83 1.86
N TYR A 249 -7.45 -18.87 2.61
CA TYR A 249 -7.25 -18.94 4.06
C TYR A 249 -8.35 -18.20 4.84
N LYS A 250 -9.49 -17.88 4.19
CA LYS A 250 -10.59 -17.10 4.77
C LYS A 250 -10.17 -15.69 5.26
N ILE A 251 -9.09 -15.15 4.70
CA ILE A 251 -8.56 -13.83 5.07
C ILE A 251 -8.98 -12.79 4.03
N ASP A 252 -9.60 -11.72 4.50
CA ASP A 252 -9.78 -10.51 3.68
C ASP A 252 -8.49 -9.70 3.65
N MET A 253 -7.78 -9.79 2.53
CA MET A 253 -6.52 -9.07 2.29
C MET A 253 -6.64 -7.55 2.50
N LEU A 254 -7.78 -6.94 2.14
CA LEU A 254 -7.92 -5.47 2.15
C LEU A 254 -8.22 -4.89 3.52
N VAL A 255 -8.75 -5.72 4.42
CA VAL A 255 -8.90 -5.35 5.84
C VAL A 255 -7.52 -5.24 6.49
N LEU A 256 -6.60 -6.14 6.12
CA LEU A 256 -5.21 -6.14 6.58
C LEU A 256 -4.36 -5.12 5.81
N PHE A 257 -3.35 -4.55 6.48
CA PHE A 257 -2.56 -3.43 5.94
C PHE A 257 -1.18 -3.84 5.39
N SER A 258 -0.81 -5.12 5.40
CA SER A 258 0.46 -5.60 4.81
C SER A 258 0.48 -7.10 4.55
N MET A 259 1.41 -7.55 3.69
CA MET A 259 1.69 -8.97 3.51
C MET A 259 2.13 -9.66 4.81
N SER A 260 2.87 -8.98 5.67
CA SER A 260 3.28 -9.54 6.97
C SER A 260 2.10 -9.80 7.89
N GLN A 261 1.07 -8.94 7.87
CA GLN A 261 -0.16 -9.21 8.60
C GLN A 261 -0.93 -10.36 8.00
N CYS A 262 -1.02 -10.45 6.67
CA CYS A 262 -1.63 -11.61 6.01
C CYS A 262 -0.91 -12.91 6.42
N ALA A 263 0.42 -12.93 6.39
CA ALA A 263 1.21 -14.09 6.79
C ALA A 263 1.00 -14.46 8.27
N ASN A 264 0.94 -13.47 9.16
CA ASN A 264 0.63 -13.71 10.57
C ASN A 264 -0.79 -14.26 10.75
N ALA A 265 -1.77 -13.70 10.05
CA ALA A 265 -3.16 -14.20 10.09
C ALA A 265 -3.27 -15.63 9.56
N ILE A 266 -2.53 -15.98 8.50
CA ILE A 266 -2.44 -17.36 8.00
C ILE A 266 -1.83 -18.26 9.08
N LYS A 267 -0.71 -17.84 9.69
CA LYS A 267 -0.06 -18.61 10.75
C LYS A 267 -1.00 -18.88 11.92
N TYR A 268 -1.73 -17.86 12.38
CA TYR A 268 -2.71 -18.02 13.45
C TYR A 268 -3.88 -18.89 13.01
N SER A 269 -4.44 -18.68 11.82
CA SER A 269 -5.49 -19.54 11.28
C SER A 269 -5.07 -21.01 11.32
N SER A 270 -3.86 -21.32 10.82
CA SER A 270 -3.34 -22.69 10.82
C SER A 270 -3.04 -23.26 12.19
N ALA A 271 -2.69 -22.43 13.18
CA ALA A 271 -2.46 -22.87 14.55
C ALA A 271 -3.75 -23.20 15.32
N TYR A 272 -4.91 -22.81 14.77
CA TYR A 272 -6.23 -23.04 15.32
C TYR A 272 -7.11 -23.82 14.33
N ASP A 273 -6.52 -24.58 13.39
CA ASP A 273 -7.29 -25.34 12.39
C ASP A 273 -8.13 -26.46 13.05
N ASP A 274 -7.70 -26.98 14.20
CA ASP A 274 -8.41 -27.92 15.07
C ASP A 274 -9.29 -27.22 16.13
N PHE A 275 -9.28 -25.88 16.17
CA PHE A 275 -10.08 -25.12 17.11
C PHE A 275 -11.56 -25.14 16.69
N THR A 276 -12.37 -25.82 17.48
CA THR A 276 -13.83 -25.73 17.51
C THR A 276 -14.29 -24.94 18.74
N MET A 277 -15.19 -23.96 18.55
CA MET A 277 -15.67 -23.08 19.63
C MET A 277 -16.29 -23.84 20.81
N ASN A 278 -16.93 -24.98 20.50
CA ASN A 278 -17.53 -25.90 21.48
C ASN A 278 -16.76 -27.22 21.55
N GLY A 279 -15.47 -27.22 21.18
CA GLY A 279 -14.61 -28.38 21.24
C GLY A 279 -14.36 -28.81 22.67
N ASP A 280 -14.46 -30.11 22.93
CA ASP A 280 -14.02 -30.68 24.20
C ASP A 280 -12.50 -30.91 24.12
N TYR A 281 -11.75 -29.85 24.45
CA TYR A 281 -10.29 -29.94 24.56
C TYR A 281 -9.97 -30.60 25.89
N ASN A 282 -9.81 -31.92 25.86
CA ASN A 282 -9.20 -32.63 26.97
C ASN A 282 -7.87 -31.95 27.30
N ILE A 283 -7.75 -31.45 28.53
CA ILE A 283 -6.46 -31.03 29.09
C ILE A 283 -5.67 -32.32 29.26
N GLU A 284 -5.06 -32.81 28.19
CA GLU A 284 -4.01 -33.79 28.30
C GLU A 284 -2.86 -33.10 29.04
N ASN A 285 -2.85 -33.26 30.36
CA ASN A 285 -1.74 -32.94 31.27
C ASN A 285 -0.54 -33.88 30.97
N THR A 286 -0.14 -33.97 29.70
CA THR A 286 1.09 -34.65 29.27
C THR A 286 2.32 -33.78 29.49
N VAL A 287 2.12 -32.50 29.80
CA VAL A 287 3.19 -31.61 30.29
C VAL A 287 3.58 -32.09 31.68
N LYS A 288 4.69 -32.84 31.77
CA LYS A 288 5.39 -33.03 33.03
C LYS A 288 5.57 -31.64 33.66
N PRO A 289 5.16 -31.41 34.92
CA PRO A 289 5.37 -30.13 35.58
C PRO A 289 6.85 -29.74 35.43
N ILE A 290 7.12 -28.50 35.04
CA ILE A 290 8.48 -27.99 34.97
C ILE A 290 9.03 -28.06 36.40
N ASN A 291 9.89 -29.04 36.65
CA ASN A 291 10.56 -29.16 37.92
C ASN A 291 11.71 -28.14 37.94
N ILE A 292 11.50 -27.02 38.61
CA ILE A 292 12.50 -25.97 38.75
C ILE A 292 13.52 -26.46 39.76
N THR A 293 14.56 -27.12 39.27
CA THR A 293 15.68 -27.57 40.10
C THR A 293 16.58 -26.39 40.43
N LEU A 294 17.25 -26.43 41.58
CA LEU A 294 18.19 -25.39 41.97
C LEU A 294 19.29 -25.14 40.91
N PRO A 295 19.89 -26.16 40.26
CA PRO A 295 20.83 -25.92 39.16
C PRO A 295 20.24 -25.17 37.97
N TYR A 296 19.00 -25.49 37.58
CA TYR A 296 18.30 -24.79 36.50
C TYR A 296 18.05 -23.31 36.87
N TRP A 297 17.61 -23.07 38.11
CA TRP A 297 17.39 -21.74 38.65
C TRP A 297 18.68 -20.90 38.66
N THR A 298 19.76 -21.44 39.20
CA THR A 298 21.07 -20.78 39.25
C THR A 298 21.55 -20.39 37.85
N ALA A 299 21.51 -21.33 36.89
CA ALA A 299 21.91 -21.05 35.51
C ALA A 299 21.06 -19.94 34.85
N LYS A 300 19.76 -19.87 35.17
CA LYS A 300 18.87 -18.81 34.68
C LYS A 300 19.21 -17.45 35.28
N VAL A 301 19.35 -17.37 36.60
CA VAL A 301 19.68 -16.12 37.30
C VAL A 301 21.03 -15.57 36.81
N GLU A 302 22.06 -16.42 36.71
CA GLU A 302 23.37 -16.04 36.21
C GLU A 302 23.33 -15.52 34.77
N SER A 303 22.54 -16.18 33.89
CA SER A 303 22.37 -15.73 32.50
C SER A 303 21.72 -14.35 32.41
N TYR A 304 20.75 -14.03 33.27
CA TYR A 304 20.13 -12.70 33.28
C TYR A 304 21.09 -11.63 33.82
N ILE A 305 21.86 -11.94 34.86
CA ILE A 305 22.90 -11.05 35.38
C ILE A 305 23.91 -10.72 34.28
N GLU A 306 24.37 -11.72 33.52
CA GLU A 306 25.32 -11.51 32.42
C GLU A 306 24.74 -10.63 31.30
N GLN A 307 23.45 -10.82 30.97
CA GLN A 307 22.74 -10.00 29.98
C GLN A 307 22.62 -8.53 30.41
N ASP A 308 22.26 -8.30 31.66
CA ASP A 308 22.09 -6.94 32.19
C ASP A 308 23.43 -6.22 32.34
N GLN A 309 24.50 -6.94 32.73
CA GLN A 309 25.87 -6.43 32.72
C GLN A 309 26.30 -6.02 31.30
N LYS A 310 26.08 -6.87 30.28
CA LYS A 310 26.40 -6.54 28.87
C LYS A 310 25.64 -5.32 28.34
N LYS A 311 24.51 -4.97 28.97
CA LYS A 311 23.64 -3.85 28.57
C LYS A 311 23.74 -2.65 29.52
N ASN A 312 24.63 -2.66 30.50
CA ASN A 312 24.79 -1.61 31.52
C ASN A 312 23.45 -1.21 32.18
N ARG A 313 22.62 -2.21 32.54
CA ARG A 313 21.34 -1.98 33.23
C ARG A 313 21.54 -1.99 34.75
N ASP A 314 20.71 -1.23 35.46
CA ASP A 314 20.63 -1.28 36.92
C ASP A 314 20.10 -2.66 37.37
N SER A 315 20.91 -3.37 38.14
CA SER A 315 20.63 -4.72 38.64
C SER A 315 20.28 -4.76 40.13
N SER A 316 20.11 -3.59 40.79
CA SER A 316 19.85 -3.47 42.22
C SER A 316 18.58 -4.19 42.70
N LYS A 317 17.65 -4.50 41.78
CA LYS A 317 16.38 -5.19 42.05
C LYS A 317 16.24 -6.52 41.31
N ASN A 318 17.34 -7.06 40.80
CA ASN A 318 17.31 -8.34 40.10
C ASN A 318 17.03 -9.49 41.08
N ILE A 319 16.36 -10.50 40.56
CA ILE A 319 16.15 -11.78 41.24
C ILE A 319 17.50 -12.40 41.56
N MET A 320 17.65 -12.90 42.78
CA MET A 320 18.86 -13.54 43.28
C MET A 320 18.70 -15.06 43.33
N ILE A 321 19.82 -15.77 43.39
CA ILE A 321 19.80 -17.23 43.59
C ILE A 321 19.03 -17.58 44.88
N GLY A 322 19.13 -16.75 45.91
CA GLY A 322 18.42 -16.91 47.19
C GLY A 322 16.89 -16.84 47.12
N ASP A 323 16.32 -16.31 46.03
CA ASP A 323 14.86 -16.23 45.85
C ASP A 323 14.25 -17.56 45.37
N TYR A 324 15.06 -18.61 45.23
CA TYR A 324 14.67 -19.90 44.67
C TYR A 324 13.39 -20.49 45.30
N GLU A 325 13.31 -20.59 46.62
CA GLU A 325 12.16 -21.23 47.29
C GLU A 325 10.87 -20.46 47.06
N TYR A 326 10.93 -19.12 47.11
CA TYR A 326 9.78 -18.26 46.83
C TYR A 326 9.24 -18.47 45.42
N PHE A 327 10.12 -18.46 44.41
CA PHE A 327 9.69 -18.63 43.02
C PHE A 327 9.28 -20.07 42.71
N LYS A 328 9.95 -21.07 43.27
CA LYS A 328 9.56 -22.47 43.14
C LYS A 328 8.13 -22.69 43.65
N GLU A 329 7.82 -22.18 44.85
CA GLU A 329 6.48 -22.24 45.41
C GLU A 329 5.47 -21.47 44.54
N LEU A 330 5.85 -20.29 44.03
CA LEU A 330 5.00 -19.49 43.14
C LEU A 330 4.61 -20.26 41.87
N PHE A 331 5.57 -20.90 41.21
CA PHE A 331 5.34 -21.66 39.98
C PHE A 331 4.57 -22.98 40.22
N GLU A 332 4.74 -23.60 41.38
CA GLU A 332 4.00 -24.82 41.76
C GLU A 332 2.53 -24.52 42.15
N LYS A 333 2.28 -23.35 42.77
CA LYS A 333 0.95 -23.01 43.32
C LYS A 333 0.11 -22.10 42.41
N GLN A 334 0.72 -21.24 41.61
CA GLN A 334 -0.03 -20.36 40.71
C GLN A 334 -0.40 -21.09 39.42
N ARG A 335 -1.70 -21.19 39.15
CA ARG A 335 -2.22 -21.54 37.83
C ARG A 335 -2.53 -20.25 37.08
N CYS A 336 -2.11 -20.14 35.82
CA CYS A 336 -2.66 -19.11 34.94
C CYS A 336 -4.17 -19.39 34.77
N TYR A 337 -5.01 -18.42 35.13
CA TYR A 337 -6.37 -18.38 34.61
C TYR A 337 -6.28 -17.98 33.13
N ILE A 338 -6.80 -18.84 32.25
CA ILE A 338 -7.05 -18.50 30.84
C ILE A 338 -8.48 -17.98 30.72
#